data_AF-A0A4V3EIK5-F1
#
_entry.id   AF-A0A4V3EIK5-F1
#
_cell.length_a   1.000
_cell.length_b   1.000
_cell.length_c   1.000
_cell.angle_alpha   90.00
_cell.angle_beta   90.00
_cell.angle_gamma   90.00
#
_symmetry.space_group_name_H-M   'P 1'
#
loop_
_entity.id
_entity.type
_entity.pdbx_description
1 polymer ?
#
loop_
_entity_poly.entity_id
_entity_poly.type
_entity_poly.pdbx_seq_one_letter_code
_entity_poly.pdbx_strand_id
1 'polypeptide(L)'
;MNGHDLLPTDLDRIAAVVAEQGFDAIDPALVDAVVDRAIACGASATLVHVVTTDAEPPVARLRAFGRLVQAAAKPTPTRTPVHAAA
;
A
#
# COMPACT_ATOMS: atom_id res chain seq x y z
N MET A 1 5.94 -15.76 -7.46
CA MET A 1 5.21 -14.54 -7.06
C MET A 1 5.62 -13.47 -8.06
N ASN A 2 4.78 -13.22 -9.06
CA ASN A 2 5.06 -12.20 -10.08
C ASN A 2 4.79 -10.85 -9.41
N GLY A 3 5.85 -10.11 -9.12
CA GLY A 3 5.74 -8.76 -8.55
C GLY A 3 4.99 -7.89 -9.54
N HIS A 4 3.75 -7.53 -9.19
CA HIS A 4 3.03 -6.49 -9.91
C HIS A 4 3.71 -5.17 -9.53
N ASP A 5 4.53 -4.63 -10.42
CA ASP A 5 5.03 -3.27 -10.27
C ASP A 5 3.84 -2.32 -10.31
N LEU A 6 3.55 -1.67 -9.18
CA LEU A 6 2.52 -0.65 -9.06
C LEU A 6 2.81 0.50 -10.02
N LEU A 7 2.00 0.62 -11.06
CA LEU A 7 2.06 1.75 -11.97
C LEU A 7 1.31 2.93 -11.36
N PRO A 8 1.68 4.18 -11.68
CA PRO A 8 0.93 5.36 -11.24
C PRO A 8 -0.56 5.29 -11.59
N THR A 9 -0.90 4.69 -12.74
CA THR A 9 -2.27 4.47 -13.20
C THR A 9 -3.07 3.50 -12.34
N ASP A 10 -2.40 2.62 -11.58
CA ASP A 10 -3.09 1.68 -10.69
C ASP A 10 -3.67 2.40 -9.46
N LEU A 11 -3.00 3.47 -8.99
CA LEU A 11 -3.51 4.30 -7.90
C LEU A 11 -4.76 5.09 -8.32
N ASP A 12 -4.79 5.58 -9.56
CA ASP A 12 -5.97 6.26 -10.12
C ASP A 12 -7.15 5.29 -10.27
N ARG A 13 -6.87 4.06 -10.72
CA ARG A 13 -7.88 2.98 -10.82
C ARG A 13 -8.44 2.62 -9.45
N ILE A 14 -7.59 2.51 -8.43
CA ILE A 14 -7.99 2.28 -7.04
C ILE A 14 -8.91 3.41 -6.57
N ALA A 15 -8.56 4.67 -6.83
CA ALA A 15 -9.38 5.82 -6.42
C ALA A 15 -10.77 5.79 -7.07
N ALA A 16 -10.85 5.45 -8.36
CA ALA A 16 -12.12 5.31 -9.08
C ALA A 16 -13.00 4.19 -8.49
N VAL A 17 -12.43 3.00 -8.28
CA VAL A 17 -13.18 1.86 -7.71
C VAL A 17 -13.71 2.17 -6.31
N VAL A 18 -12.87 2.77 -5.46
CA VAL A 18 -13.29 3.17 -4.10
C VAL A 18 -14.43 4.17 -4.14
N ALA A 19 -14.40 5.14 -5.04
CA ALA A 19 -15.42 6.18 -5.15
C ALA A 19 -16.77 5.62 -5.62
N GLU A 20 -16.76 4.63 -6.51
CA GLU A 20 -17.98 4.07 -7.11
C GLU A 20 -18.57 2.89 -6.32
N GLN A 21 -17.71 2.04 -5.77
CA GLN A 21 -18.09 0.71 -5.27
C GLN A 21 -17.61 0.43 -3.84
N GLY A 22 -16.79 1.31 -3.27
CA GLY A 22 -16.22 1.15 -1.92
C GLY A 22 -14.97 0.26 -1.87
N PHE A 23 -14.45 0.08 -0.66
CA PHE A 23 -13.17 -0.61 -0.44
C PHE A 23 -13.19 -2.10 -0.81
N ASP A 24 -14.30 -2.79 -0.56
CA ASP A 24 -14.41 -4.23 -0.79
C ASP A 24 -14.46 -4.61 -2.28
N ALA A 25 -14.62 -3.62 -3.17
CA ALA A 25 -14.59 -3.81 -4.61
C ALA A 25 -13.17 -3.70 -5.21
N ILE A 26 -12.17 -3.31 -4.41
CA ILE A 26 -10.77 -3.28 -4.87
C ILE A 26 -10.29 -4.70 -5.10
N ASP A 27 -9.61 -4.92 -6.24
CA ASP A 27 -8.93 -6.19 -6.51
C ASP A 27 -7.93 -6.52 -5.40
N PRO A 28 -8.05 -7.69 -4.72
CA PRO A 28 -7.11 -8.11 -3.69
C PRO A 28 -5.65 -8.11 -4.15
N ALA A 29 -5.38 -8.42 -5.43
CA ALA A 29 -4.01 -8.42 -5.95
C ALA A 29 -3.40 -7.01 -5.98
N LEU A 30 -4.22 -5.96 -6.20
CA LEU A 30 -3.78 -4.57 -6.10
C LEU A 30 -3.56 -4.15 -4.65
N VAL A 31 -4.38 -4.66 -3.72
CA VAL A 31 -4.18 -4.42 -2.28
C VAL A 31 -2.85 -5.00 -1.83
N ASP A 32 -2.56 -6.25 -2.21
CA ASP A 32 -1.29 -6.93 -1.90
C ASP A 32 -0.09 -6.17 -2.49
N ALA A 33 -0.18 -5.72 -3.74
CA ALA A 33 0.89 -4.92 -4.34
C ALA A 33 1.16 -3.62 -3.56
N VAL A 34 0.11 -2.92 -3.12
CA VAL A 34 0.24 -1.69 -2.30
C VAL A 34 0.85 -2.00 -0.94
N VAL A 35 0.44 -3.10 -0.32
CA VAL A 35 0.98 -3.57 0.96
C VAL A 35 2.47 -3.87 0.82
N ASP A 36 2.86 -4.68 -0.16
CA ASP A 36 4.26 -5.07 -0.40
C ASP A 36 5.15 -3.84 -0.64
N ARG A 37 4.68 -2.92 -1.49
CA ARG A 37 5.40 -1.67 -1.78
C ARG A 37 5.49 -0.77 -0.56
N ALA A 38 4.40 -0.64 0.20
CA ALA A 38 4.38 0.17 1.42
C ALA A 38 5.33 -0.40 2.49
N ILE A 39 5.38 -1.73 2.66
CA ILE A 39 6.32 -2.42 3.55
C ILE A 39 7.77 -2.12 3.13
N ALA A 40 8.08 -2.21 1.84
CA ALA A 40 9.41 -1.86 1.31
C ALA A 40 9.79 -0.40 1.59
N CYS A 41 8.81 0.50 1.72
CA CYS A 41 8.99 1.90 2.10
C CYS A 41 8.90 2.15 3.62
N GLY A 42 8.86 1.10 4.45
CA GLY A 42 8.86 1.21 5.91
C GLY A 42 7.50 1.53 6.54
N ALA A 43 6.40 1.10 5.91
CA ALA A 43 5.07 1.28 6.47
C ALA A 43 4.85 0.50 7.78
N SER A 44 3.87 0.95 8.57
CA SER A 44 3.52 0.32 9.84
C SER A 44 2.87 -1.05 9.64
N ALA A 45 3.38 -2.07 10.33
CA ALA A 45 2.80 -3.41 10.35
C ALA A 45 1.36 -3.43 10.89
N THR A 46 1.02 -2.51 11.80
CA THR A 46 -0.36 -2.37 12.30
C THR A 46 -1.31 -1.95 11.18
N LEU A 47 -0.89 -1.05 10.29
CA LEU A 47 -1.73 -0.62 9.17
C LEU A 47 -1.93 -1.75 8.16
N VAL A 48 -0.89 -2.56 7.91
CA VAL A 48 -0.99 -3.76 7.09
C VAL A 48 -2.00 -4.74 7.70
N HIS A 49 -1.89 -5.02 9.00
CA HIS A 49 -2.80 -5.93 9.70
C HIS A 49 -4.26 -5.45 9.62
N VAL A 50 -4.52 -4.16 9.81
CA VAL A 50 -5.88 -3.60 9.70
C VAL A 50 -6.43 -3.79 8.28
N VAL A 51 -5.62 -3.59 7.24
CA VAL A 51 -6.06 -3.74 5.84
C VAL A 51 -6.40 -5.19 5.48
N THR A 52 -5.63 -6.15 5.98
CA THR A 52 -5.76 -7.58 5.63
C THR A 52 -6.69 -8.37 6.54
N THR A 53 -7.28 -7.74 7.56
CA THR A 53 -8.20 -8.39 8.50
C THR A 53 -9.64 -8.12 8.11
N ASP A 54 -10.33 -9.15 7.61
CA ASP A 54 -11.74 -9.03 7.17
C ASP A 54 -12.72 -8.68 8.30
N ALA A 55 -12.36 -8.96 9.55
CA ALA A 55 -13.17 -8.60 10.71
C ALA A 55 -13.13 -7.09 11.05
N GLU A 56 -12.19 -6.34 10.50
CA GLU A 56 -12.09 -4.90 10.72
C GLU A 56 -13.18 -4.14 9.95
N PRO A 57 -13.72 -3.04 10.51
CA PRO A 57 -14.71 -2.24 9.80
C PRO A 57 -14.21 -1.74 8.44
N PRO A 58 -15.04 -1.72 7.37
CA PRO A 58 -14.62 -1.28 6.05
C PRO A 58 -14.01 0.13 6.03
N VAL A 59 -14.50 1.03 6.89
CA VAL A 59 -13.95 2.39 7.04
C VAL A 59 -12.55 2.40 7.67
N ALA A 60 -12.25 1.46 8.58
CA ALA A 60 -10.94 1.33 9.19
C ALA A 60 -9.93 0.79 8.16
N ARG A 61 -10.33 -0.26 7.42
CA ARG A 61 -9.58 -0.81 6.29
C ARG A 61 -9.27 0.24 5.24
N LEU A 62 -10.26 1.02 4.81
CA LEU A 62 -10.07 2.10 3.83
C LEU A 62 -9.09 3.17 4.32
N ARG A 63 -9.22 3.62 5.57
CA ARG A 63 -8.30 4.61 6.16
C ARG A 63 -6.87 4.07 6.26
N ALA A 64 -6.70 2.83 6.70
CA ALA A 64 -5.41 2.19 6.78
C ALA A 64 -4.78 2.04 5.38
N PHE A 65 -5.57 1.61 4.40
CA PHE A 65 -5.14 1.46 3.02
C PHE A 65 -4.70 2.79 2.40
N GLY A 66 -5.44 3.88 2.59
CA GLY A 66 -5.05 5.20 2.12
C GLY A 66 -3.69 5.67 2.69
N ARG A 67 -3.34 5.24 3.92
CA ARG A 67 -2.03 5.53 4.53
C ARG A 67 -0.93 4.64 3.93
N LEU A 68 -1.23 3.40 3.58
CA LEU A 68 -0.31 2.52 2.85
C LEU A 68 -0.04 3.03 1.44
N VAL A 69 -1.05 3.48 0.71
CA VAL A 69 -0.89 4.13 -0.61
C VAL A 69 0.05 5.33 -0.52
N GLN A 70 -0.12 6.20 0.47
CA GLN A 70 0.79 7.34 0.70
C GLN A 70 2.22 6.89 1.01
N ALA A 71 2.41 5.76 1.70
CA ALA A 71 3.75 5.22 1.95
C ALA A 71 4.36 4.59 0.69
N ALA A 72 3.57 3.86 -0.10
CA ALA A 72 3.99 3.25 -1.35
C ALA A 72 4.36 4.27 -2.44
N ALA A 73 3.70 5.43 -2.44
CA ALA A 73 3.98 6.55 -3.34
C ALA A 73 5.28 7.31 -3.00
N LYS A 74 5.87 7.10 -1.82
CA LYS A 74 7.16 7.71 -1.50
C LYS A 74 8.26 7.06 -2.34
N PRO A 75 9.22 7.85 -2.87
CA PRO A 75 10.42 7.26 -3.43
C PRO A 75 11.06 6.38 -2.38
N THR A 76 11.45 5.16 -2.77
CA THR A 76 12.11 4.21 -1.87
C THR A 76 13.26 4.95 -1.21
N PRO A 77 13.37 4.99 0.13
CA PRO A 77 14.46 5.70 0.77
C PRO A 77 15.77 5.15 0.18
N THR A 78 16.50 6.01 -0.52
CA THR A 78 17.82 5.66 -1.02
C THR A 78 18.61 5.24 0.22
N ARG A 79 18.95 3.96 0.34
CA ARG A 79 19.92 3.52 1.33
C ARG A 79 21.20 4.26 0.99
N THR A 80 21.44 5.40 1.64
CA THR A 80 22.75 6.05 1.60
C THR A 80 23.73 5.00 2.09
N PRO A 81 24.71 4.55 1.27
CA PRO A 81 25.67 3.57 1.74
C PRO A 81 26.46 4.20 2.88
N VAL A 82 26.26 3.68 4.09
CA VAL A 82 27.12 3.99 5.24
C VAL A 82 28.39 3.14 5.07
N HIS A 83 29.29 3.61 4.21
CA HIS A 83 30.65 3.10 4.06
C HIS A 83 31.50 4.18 3.35
N ALA A 84 32.65 4.63 3.84
CA ALA A 84 33.35 4.41 5.09
C ALA A 84 34.27 5.64 5.27
N ALA A 85 34.24 6.26 6.44
CA ALA A 85 35.30 7.17 6.88
C ALA A 85 36.12 6.42 7.92
N ALA A 86 37.27 5.89 7.51
CA ALA A 86 38.41 5.55 8.35
C ALA A 86 39.64 5.42 7.46
#